data_AF-A0A369T807-F1
#
_entry.id   AF-A0A369T807-F1
#
_cell.length_a   1.000
_cell.length_b   1.000
_cell.length_c   1.000
_cell.angle_alpha   90.00
_cell.angle_beta   90.00
_cell.angle_gamma   90.00
#
_symmetry.space_group_name_H-M   'P 1'
#
loop_
_entity.id
_entity.type
_entity.pdbx_description
1 polymer ?
#
loop_
_entity_poly.entity_id
_entity_poly.type
_entity_poly.pdbx_seq_one_letter_code
_entity_poly.pdbx_strand_id
1 'polypeptide(L)'
;MTDGRRLARLRLDLDRHDSARAAAAQFLDQLAAATNDARYSRAAGHIRGSNGGRQPCGDDETALHEMRWLLESGKARSIRDAARKTAATMNSITALESVEDRLRRKYRKKFGSV
;
A
#
# COMPACT_ATOMS: atom_id res chain seq x y z
N MET A 1 -18.53 -28.31 -11.26
CA MET A 1 -17.79 -27.96 -12.50
C MET A 1 -18.06 -26.51 -12.84
N THR A 2 -17.41 -25.59 -12.14
CA THR A 2 -17.60 -24.14 -12.32
C THR A 2 -16.40 -23.56 -13.06
N ASP A 3 -16.68 -23.09 -14.27
CA ASP A 3 -16.36 -21.73 -14.70
C ASP A 3 -14.94 -21.39 -15.19
N GLY A 4 -14.27 -22.31 -15.88
CA GLY A 4 -13.03 -22.01 -16.61
C GLY A 4 -13.19 -20.92 -17.70
N ARG A 5 -14.39 -20.76 -18.26
CA ARG A 5 -14.67 -19.74 -19.29
C ARG A 5 -14.78 -18.32 -18.71
N ARG A 6 -15.30 -18.14 -17.50
CA ARG A 6 -15.37 -16.83 -16.84
C ARG A 6 -14.00 -16.35 -16.37
N LEU A 7 -13.15 -17.26 -15.88
CA LEU A 7 -11.77 -16.92 -15.52
C LEU A 7 -10.93 -16.50 -16.73
N ALA A 8 -11.11 -17.16 -17.88
CA ALA A 8 -10.44 -16.79 -19.13
C ALA A 8 -10.88 -15.41 -19.64
N ARG A 9 -12.18 -15.10 -19.56
CA ARG A 9 -12.71 -13.78 -19.95
C ARG A 9 -12.17 -12.66 -19.04
N LEU A 10 -12.17 -12.86 -17.73
CA LEU A 10 -11.62 -11.89 -16.76
C LEU A 10 -10.13 -11.62 -17.02
N ARG A 11 -9.36 -12.65 -17.39
CA ARG A 11 -7.94 -12.50 -17.74
C ARG A 11 -7.74 -11.64 -19.00
N LEU A 12 -8.51 -11.89 -20.05
CA LEU A 12 -8.49 -11.09 -21.29
C LEU A 12 -8.91 -9.63 -21.09
N ASP A 13 -9.81 -9.36 -20.14
CA ASP A 13 -10.20 -7.99 -19.80
C ASP A 13 -9.06 -7.29 -19.04
N LEU A 14 -8.45 -7.95 -18.06
CA LEU A 14 -7.29 -7.43 -17.32
C LEU A 14 -6.10 -7.10 -18.23
N ASP A 15 -5.74 -8.02 -19.13
CA ASP A 15 -4.64 -7.83 -20.08
C ASP A 15 -4.89 -6.62 -21.01
N ARG A 16 -6.15 -6.39 -21.41
CA ARG A 16 -6.53 -5.21 -22.20
C ARG A 16 -6.42 -3.91 -21.40
N HIS A 17 -6.80 -3.94 -20.12
CA HIS A 17 -6.66 -2.77 -19.25
C HIS A 17 -5.19 -2.41 -19.01
N ASP A 18 -4.33 -3.40 -18.77
CA ASP A 18 -2.89 -3.16 -18.58
C ASP A 18 -2.23 -2.64 -19.87
N SER A 19 -2.63 -3.17 -21.03
CA SER A 19 -2.17 -2.68 -22.34
C SER A 19 -2.58 -1.24 -22.61
N ALA A 20 -3.83 -0.87 -22.30
CA ALA A 20 -4.32 0.50 -22.46
C ALA A 20 -3.62 1.49 -21.52
N ARG A 21 -3.33 1.07 -20.28
CA ARG A 21 -2.58 1.87 -19.31
C ARG A 21 -1.14 2.10 -19.76
N ALA A 22 -0.48 1.08 -20.29
CA ALA A 22 0.86 1.21 -20.84
C ALA A 22 0.90 2.21 -22.00
N ALA A 23 -0.06 2.13 -22.93
CA ALA A 23 -0.16 3.05 -24.06
C ALA A 23 -0.40 4.50 -23.60
N ALA A 24 -1.28 4.72 -22.63
CA ALA A 24 -1.54 6.06 -22.07
C ALA A 24 -0.31 6.65 -21.37
N ALA A 25 0.43 5.84 -20.60
CA ALA A 25 1.66 6.28 -19.97
C ALA A 25 2.75 6.64 -20.99
N GLN A 26 2.87 5.86 -22.06
CA GLN A 26 3.83 6.13 -23.14
C GLN A 26 3.51 7.43 -23.88
N PHE A 27 2.23 7.70 -24.13
CA PHE A 27 1.80 8.96 -24.75
C PHE A 27 2.13 10.18 -23.87
N LEU A 28 1.93 10.06 -22.55
CA LEU A 28 2.29 11.12 -21.61
C LEU A 28 3.80 11.36 -21.53
N ASP A 29 4.64 10.33 -21.66
CA ASP A 29 6.09 10.50 -21.76
C ASP A 29 6.49 11.26 -23.04
N GLN A 30 5.84 10.97 -24.16
CA GLN A 30 6.08 11.68 -25.42
C GLN A 30 5.70 13.15 -25.31
N LEU A 31 4.57 13.47 -24.65
CA LEU A 31 4.18 14.85 -24.37
C LEU A 31 5.17 15.55 -23.44
N ALA A 32 5.65 14.87 -22.38
CA ALA A 32 6.66 15.41 -21.48
C ALA A 32 7.95 15.77 -22.23
N ALA A 33 8.40 14.90 -23.14
CA ALA A 33 9.58 15.14 -23.96
C ALA A 33 9.38 16.30 -24.96
N ALA A 34 8.18 16.44 -25.52
CA ALA A 34 7.88 17.48 -26.50
C ALA A 34 7.68 18.87 -25.87
N THR A 35 7.08 18.95 -24.68
CA THR A 35 6.73 20.23 -24.04
C THR A 35 7.63 20.61 -22.87
N ASN A 36 8.52 19.69 -22.43
CA ASN A 36 9.33 19.82 -21.22
C ASN A 36 8.49 20.12 -19.95
N ASP A 37 7.22 19.72 -19.93
CA ASP A 37 6.34 19.89 -18.77
C ASP A 37 6.36 18.64 -17.88
N ALA A 38 6.90 18.80 -16.68
CA ALA A 38 7.04 17.74 -15.68
C ALA A 38 5.69 17.15 -15.21
N ARG A 39 4.56 17.84 -15.45
CA ARG A 39 3.21 17.34 -15.11
C ARG A 39 2.86 16.08 -15.90
N TYR A 40 3.28 15.99 -17.17
CA TYR A 40 3.03 14.82 -18.00
C TYR A 40 3.83 13.60 -17.53
N SER A 41 5.10 13.78 -17.18
CA SER A 41 5.93 12.71 -16.60
C SER A 41 5.37 12.20 -15.27
N ARG A 42 4.90 13.11 -14.39
CA ARG A 42 4.23 12.73 -13.14
C ARG A 42 2.94 11.95 -13.40
N ALA A 43 2.12 12.38 -14.37
CA ALA A 43 0.91 11.65 -14.74
C ALA A 43 1.23 10.26 -15.32
N ALA A 44 2.25 10.13 -16.17
CA ALA A 44 2.73 8.84 -16.69
C ALA A 44 3.19 7.91 -15.57
N GLY A 45 3.85 8.46 -14.54
CA GLY A 45 4.22 7.74 -13.32
C GLY A 45 3.01 7.23 -12.53
N HIS A 46 1.96 8.04 -12.41
CA HIS A 46 0.70 7.61 -11.77
C HIS A 46 -0.03 6.51 -12.54
N ILE A 47 -0.02 6.55 -13.88
CA ILE A 47 -0.63 5.50 -14.70
C ILE A 47 0.18 4.20 -14.63
N ARG A 48 1.53 4.28 -14.64
CA ARG A 48 2.44 3.12 -14.51
C ARG A 48 2.45 2.52 -13.13
N GLY A 49 2.30 3.34 -12.09
CA GLY A 49 1.98 2.84 -10.76
C GLY A 49 0.67 2.07 -10.85
N SER A 50 0.71 0.73 -10.80
CA SER A 50 -0.47 -0.08 -10.46
C SER A 50 -1.19 0.63 -9.32
N ASN A 51 -2.53 0.74 -9.31
CA ASN A 51 -3.36 1.41 -8.28
C ASN A 51 -2.89 1.11 -6.85
N GLY A 52 -1.85 1.80 -6.45
CA GLY A 52 -0.96 1.40 -5.38
C GLY A 52 -0.83 2.64 -4.55
N GLY A 53 -1.93 2.99 -3.89
CA GLY A 53 -1.80 3.73 -2.65
C GLY A 53 -0.71 3.02 -1.87
N ARG A 54 0.39 3.74 -1.61
CA ARG A 54 1.59 3.35 -0.84
C ARG A 54 1.76 1.83 -0.72
N GLN A 55 2.69 1.23 -1.49
CA GLN A 55 2.98 -0.22 -1.40
C GLN A 55 2.78 -0.69 0.04
N PRO A 56 1.94 -1.71 0.29
CA PRO A 56 1.81 -2.23 1.64
C PRO A 56 3.23 -2.55 2.09
N CYS A 57 3.73 -1.85 3.12
CA CYS A 57 4.95 -2.26 3.79
C CYS A 57 4.70 -3.72 4.13
N GLY A 58 5.46 -4.65 3.54
CA GLY A 58 5.27 -6.09 3.75
C GLY A 58 5.23 -6.44 5.24
N ASP A 59 5.91 -5.63 6.07
CA ASP A 59 5.97 -5.78 7.52
C ASP A 59 4.77 -5.22 8.28
N ASP A 60 3.81 -4.51 7.66
CA ASP A 60 2.68 -3.94 8.40
C ASP A 60 1.76 -5.04 8.96
N GLU A 61 1.65 -6.18 8.27
CA GLU A 61 0.86 -7.31 8.77
C GLU A 61 1.53 -7.95 10.00
N THR A 62 2.84 -8.20 9.91
CA THR A 62 3.67 -8.70 11.02
C THR A 62 3.64 -7.74 12.22
N ALA A 63 3.76 -6.44 11.96
CA ALA A 63 3.68 -5.39 12.98
C ALA A 63 2.32 -5.37 13.68
N LEU A 64 1.22 -5.55 12.93
CA LEU A 64 -0.11 -5.62 13.52
C LEU A 64 -0.32 -6.87 14.38
N HIS A 65 0.27 -8.01 14.00
CA HIS A 65 0.28 -9.22 14.82
C HIS A 65 1.11 -9.05 16.10
N GLU A 66 2.27 -8.41 16.01
CA GLU A 66 3.09 -8.09 17.18
C GLU A 66 2.37 -7.13 18.14
N MET A 67 1.73 -6.08 17.62
CA MET A 67 0.90 -5.18 18.42
C MET A 67 -0.22 -5.92 19.15
N ARG A 68 -0.87 -6.87 18.48
CA ARG A 68 -1.92 -7.70 19.07
C ARG A 68 -1.36 -8.58 20.19
N TRP A 69 -0.24 -9.26 19.95
CA TRP A 69 0.42 -10.06 20.98
C TRP A 69 0.85 -9.23 22.18
N LEU A 70 1.36 -8.01 21.97
CA LEU A 70 1.74 -7.10 23.06
C LEU A 70 0.54 -6.72 23.94
N LEU A 71 -0.64 -6.53 23.35
CA LEU A 71 -1.87 -6.23 24.06
C LEU A 71 -2.42 -7.46 24.81
N GLU A 72 -2.49 -8.60 24.14
CA GLU A 72 -3.03 -9.85 24.73
C GLU A 72 -2.13 -10.40 25.85
N SER A 73 -0.81 -10.23 25.74
CA SER A 73 0.14 -10.65 26.78
C SER A 73 0.29 -9.65 27.94
N GLY A 74 -0.42 -8.51 27.91
CA GLY A 74 -0.29 -7.45 28.91
C GLY A 74 1.05 -6.69 28.87
N LYS A 75 1.88 -6.92 27.85
CA LYS A 75 3.18 -6.24 27.66
C LYS A 75 3.04 -4.82 27.14
N ALA A 76 1.89 -4.44 26.58
CA ALA A 76 1.52 -3.07 26.26
C ALA A 76 0.21 -2.69 26.96
N ARG A 77 0.17 -1.48 27.52
CA ARG A 77 -0.99 -1.01 28.31
C ARG A 77 -2.08 -0.34 27.46
N SER A 78 -1.77 -0.06 26.20
CA SER A 78 -2.69 0.58 25.25
C SER A 78 -2.26 0.35 23.82
N ILE A 79 -3.17 0.57 22.86
CA ILE A 79 -2.85 0.50 21.42
C ILE A 79 -1.70 1.45 21.06
N ARG A 80 -1.62 2.61 21.72
CA ARG A 80 -0.53 3.57 21.50
C ARG A 80 0.81 3.04 21.98
N ASP A 81 0.85 2.45 23.17
CA ASP A 81 2.04 1.83 23.75
C ASP A 81 2.51 0.64 22.89
N ALA A 82 1.57 -0.19 22.41
CA ALA A 82 1.87 -1.27 21.48
C ALA A 82 2.46 -0.75 20.16
N ALA A 83 1.82 0.25 19.54
CA ALA A 83 2.29 0.84 18.28
C ALA A 83 3.70 1.43 18.41
N ARG A 84 4.00 2.09 19.52
CA ARG A 84 5.33 2.65 19.79
C ARG A 84 6.41 1.57 19.92
N LYS A 85 6.13 0.51 20.69
CA LYS A 85 7.08 -0.60 20.87
C LYS A 85 7.37 -1.32 19.56
N THR A 86 6.33 -1.59 18.76
CA THR A 86 6.50 -2.18 17.43
C THR A 86 7.19 -1.23 16.44
N ALA A 87 6.91 0.08 16.49
CA ALA A 87 7.63 1.04 15.65
C ALA A 87 9.13 1.11 15.99
N ALA A 88 9.48 0.95 17.27
CA ALA A 88 10.88 0.92 17.72
C ALA A 88 11.63 -0.33 17.24
N THR A 89 10.98 -1.49 17.11
CA THR A 89 11.60 -2.72 16.59
C THR A 89 11.82 -2.69 15.08
N MET A 90 11.09 -1.86 14.34
CA MET A 90 11.20 -1.73 12.88
C MET A 90 12.42 -0.89 12.41
N ASN A 91 13.37 -0.55 13.29
CA ASN A 91 14.61 0.19 12.99
C ASN A 91 14.41 1.50 12.18
N SER A 92 13.23 2.12 12.29
CA SER A 92 12.92 3.40 11.62
C SER A 92 13.10 4.56 12.59
N ILE A 93 14.34 4.82 12.99
CA ILE A 93 14.68 5.88 13.97
C ILE A 93 14.20 7.25 13.49
N THR A 94 14.25 7.52 12.18
CA THR A 94 13.88 8.81 11.59
C THR A 94 12.37 9.02 11.35
N ALA A 95 11.53 8.00 11.51
CA ALA A 95 10.10 8.09 11.20
C ALA A 95 9.17 7.46 12.25
N LEU A 96 9.64 7.34 13.50
CA LEU A 96 8.93 6.64 14.57
C LEU A 96 7.50 7.15 14.80
N GLU A 97 7.29 8.47 14.82
CA GLU A 97 5.95 9.06 15.00
C GLU A 97 5.01 8.75 13.82
N SER A 98 5.54 8.82 12.60
CA SER A 98 4.77 8.52 11.37
C SER A 98 4.38 7.04 11.29
N VAL A 99 5.27 6.15 11.74
CA VAL A 99 5.01 4.70 11.83
C VAL A 99 4.03 4.40 12.97
N GLU A 100 4.19 4.99 14.16
CA GLU A 100 3.25 4.88 15.29
C GLU A 100 1.82 5.25 14.83
N ASP A 101 1.67 6.42 14.19
CA ASP A 101 0.36 6.91 13.75
C ASP A 101 -0.24 6.08 12.61
N ARG A 102 0.59 5.56 11.71
CA ARG A 102 0.15 4.65 10.64
C ARG A 102 -0.36 3.33 11.22
N LEU A 103 0.41 2.72 12.12
CA LEU A 103 0.08 1.44 12.73
C LEU A 103 -1.18 1.55 13.60
N ARG A 104 -1.30 2.62 14.39
CA ARG A 104 -2.51 2.89 15.18
C ARG A 104 -3.76 2.99 14.32
N ARG A 105 -3.70 3.72 13.20
CA ARG A 105 -4.82 3.85 12.25
C ARG A 105 -5.19 2.51 11.61
N LYS A 106 -4.19 1.73 11.20
CA LYS A 106 -4.41 0.39 10.62
C LYS A 106 -4.99 -0.59 11.62
N TYR A 107 -4.49 -0.60 12.86
CA TYR A 107 -4.96 -1.49 13.91
C TYR A 107 -6.44 -1.23 14.23
N ARG A 108 -6.83 0.03 14.43
CA ARG A 108 -8.24 0.41 14.65
C ARG A 108 -9.16 -0.01 13.49
N LYS A 109 -8.72 0.20 12.25
CA LYS A 109 -9.49 -0.19 11.07
C LYS A 109 -9.69 -1.71 10.97
N LYS A 110 -8.72 -2.49 11.43
CA LYS A 110 -8.69 -3.95 11.25
C LYS A 110 -9.31 -4.73 12.40
N PHE A 111 -9.09 -4.31 13.64
CA PHE A 111 -9.49 -5.06 14.83
C PHE A 111 -10.55 -4.35 15.68
N GLY A 112 -10.97 -3.14 15.31
CA GLY A 112 -11.91 -2.34 16.08
C GLY A 112 -11.26 -1.62 17.27
N SER A 113 -11.97 -0.64 17.83
CA SER A 113 -11.56 0.03 19.07
C SER A 113 -11.97 -0.87 20.24
N VAL A 114 -11.01 -1.51 20.89
CA VAL A 114 -11.17 -1.99 22.26
C VAL A 114 -10.97 -0.81 23.21
#